data_AF-A0A6P4YG35-F1
#
_entry.id   AF-A0A6P4YG35-F1
#
_cell.length_a   1.000
_cell.length_b   1.000
_cell.length_c   1.000
_cell.angle_alpha   90.00
_cell.angle_beta   90.00
_cell.angle_gamma   90.00
#
_symmetry.space_group_name_H-M   'P 1'
#
loop_
_entity.id
_entity.type
_entity.pdbx_description
1 polymer ?
#
loop_
_entity_poly.entity_id
_entity_poly.type
_entity_poly.pdbx_seq_one_letter_code
_entity_poly.pdbx_strand_id
1 'polypeptide(L)'
;MVAEKTFRPYVFSTIAFVAILGALLPYTLVRVQFVVKEEIFIAAPPEDVFGFLSDVRLLDLVHPYRIEARDIQHFSDLELNYTSVERVDYVKGVYSTIYAFPVWVQFAKINSGYQIRSTYDVLNGTLVARQAFTVTAAQHAGRNGTFLTDKNLMECPWIYSYATYWKAREAHREILEGMKQLLETKQVNELNLPSRYLTGSDGRSQHIRCAANQ
;
A
#
# COMPACT_ATOMS: atom_id res chain seq x y z
N MET A 1 13.45 -6.73 -64.41
CA MET A 1 12.16 -6.61 -63.68
C MET A 1 11.96 -7.83 -62.77
N VAL A 2 12.52 -7.84 -61.56
CA VAL A 2 12.30 -8.92 -60.56
C VAL A 2 12.14 -8.38 -59.12
N ALA A 3 12.53 -7.13 -58.83
CA ALA A 3 12.48 -6.55 -57.48
C ALA A 3 11.08 -6.10 -57.00
N GLU A 4 10.08 -6.05 -57.90
CA GLU A 4 8.78 -5.42 -57.60
C GLU A 4 7.76 -6.37 -56.97
N LYS A 5 7.98 -7.68 -57.07
CA LYS A 5 7.05 -8.71 -56.55
C LYS A 5 7.30 -9.10 -55.09
N THR A 6 8.50 -8.86 -54.57
CA THR A 6 8.86 -9.20 -53.18
C THR A 6 8.51 -8.10 -52.19
N PHE A 7 8.27 -6.85 -52.60
CA PHE A 7 8.04 -5.73 -51.68
C PHE A 7 6.62 -5.68 -51.10
N ARG A 8 5.61 -6.07 -51.89
CA ARG A 8 4.20 -6.01 -51.48
C ARG A 8 3.82 -6.89 -50.28
N PRO A 9 4.21 -8.18 -50.18
CA PRO A 9 3.76 -9.03 -49.07
C PRO A 9 4.29 -8.57 -47.70
N TYR A 10 5.50 -8.00 -47.63
CA TYR A 10 6.05 -7.47 -46.38
C TYR A 10 5.31 -6.21 -45.91
N VAL A 11 4.96 -5.29 -46.83
CA VAL A 11 4.21 -4.07 -46.48
C VAL A 11 2.80 -4.40 -45.99
N PHE A 12 2.10 -5.35 -46.62
CA PHE A 12 0.79 -5.82 -46.13
C PHE A 12 0.88 -6.50 -44.76
N SER A 13 1.93 -7.29 -44.52
CA SER A 13 2.19 -7.93 -43.23
C SER A 13 2.49 -6.90 -42.13
N THR A 14 3.30 -5.87 -42.41
CA THR A 14 3.60 -4.80 -41.45
C THR A 14 2.38 -3.94 -41.15
N ILE A 15 1.57 -3.56 -42.16
CA ILE A 15 0.35 -2.76 -41.96
C ILE A 15 -0.70 -3.57 -41.16
N ALA A 16 -0.90 -4.85 -41.48
CA ALA A 16 -1.81 -5.72 -40.73
C ALA A 16 -1.34 -5.90 -39.28
N PHE A 17 -0.03 -6.10 -39.07
CA PHE A 17 0.56 -6.19 -37.74
C PHE A 17 0.36 -4.89 -36.95
N VAL A 18 0.66 -3.73 -37.52
CA VAL A 18 0.44 -2.41 -36.88
C VAL A 18 -1.03 -2.17 -36.59
N ALA A 19 -1.94 -2.57 -37.49
CA ALA A 19 -3.38 -2.45 -37.28
C ALA A 19 -3.88 -3.36 -36.15
N ILE A 20 -3.39 -4.59 -36.06
CA ILE A 20 -3.70 -5.52 -34.96
C ILE A 20 -3.14 -4.98 -33.64
N LEU A 21 -1.89 -4.50 -33.62
CA LEU A 21 -1.25 -3.94 -32.42
C LEU A 21 -1.96 -2.66 -31.98
N GLY A 22 -2.33 -1.80 -32.92
CA GLY A 22 -3.14 -0.61 -32.71
C GLY A 22 -4.55 -0.93 -32.20
N ALA A 23 -5.15 -2.03 -32.66
CA ALA A 23 -6.44 -2.50 -32.18
C ALA A 23 -6.37 -3.14 -30.79
N LEU A 24 -5.24 -3.76 -30.42
CA LEU A 24 -5.02 -4.40 -29.12
C LEU A 24 -4.55 -3.41 -28.03
N LEU A 25 -3.90 -2.31 -28.40
CA LEU A 25 -3.43 -1.26 -27.50
C LEU A 25 -4.54 -0.72 -26.57
N PRO A 26 -5.75 -0.36 -27.06
CA PRO A 26 -6.86 0.04 -26.21
C PRO A 26 -7.23 -1.02 -25.17
N TYR A 27 -7.21 -2.31 -25.53
CA TYR A 27 -7.51 -3.41 -24.61
C TYR A 27 -6.46 -3.54 -23.51
N THR A 28 -5.19 -3.30 -23.81
CA THR A 28 -4.13 -3.32 -22.78
C THR A 28 -4.25 -2.20 -21.75
N LEU A 29 -4.92 -1.10 -22.11
CA LEU A 29 -5.15 0.06 -21.25
C LEU A 29 -6.51 0.04 -20.54
N VAL A 30 -7.38 -0.96 -20.83
CA VAL A 30 -8.62 -1.15 -20.09
C VAL A 30 -8.29 -1.33 -18.61
N ARG A 31 -8.95 -0.54 -17.76
CA ARG A 31 -8.77 -0.60 -16.31
C ARG A 31 -9.48 -1.82 -15.76
N VAL A 32 -8.82 -2.52 -14.85
CA VAL A 32 -9.38 -3.64 -14.11
C VAL A 32 -9.28 -3.37 -12.62
N GLN A 33 -10.23 -3.93 -11.88
CA GLN A 33 -10.27 -3.85 -10.43
C GLN A 33 -10.06 -5.23 -9.82
N PHE A 34 -9.28 -5.30 -8.76
CA PHE A 34 -9.06 -6.52 -7.99
C PHE A 34 -8.86 -6.19 -6.51
N VAL A 35 -9.09 -7.20 -5.66
CA VAL A 35 -8.96 -7.07 -4.21
C VAL A 35 -7.82 -7.93 -3.71
N VAL A 36 -6.93 -7.32 -2.94
CA VAL A 36 -5.94 -8.02 -2.12
C VAL A 36 -6.46 -8.01 -0.68
N LYS A 37 -6.42 -9.16 -0.02
CA LYS A 37 -6.83 -9.30 1.38
C LYS A 37 -5.83 -10.19 2.10
N GLU A 38 -5.27 -9.68 3.19
CA GLU A 38 -4.38 -10.43 4.07
C GLU A 38 -4.81 -10.20 5.52
N GLU A 39 -4.58 -11.19 6.38
CA GLU A 39 -5.04 -11.18 7.77
C GLU A 39 -3.98 -11.79 8.68
N ILE A 40 -3.82 -11.21 9.88
CA ILE A 40 -2.87 -11.73 10.86
C ILE A 40 -3.39 -11.55 12.29
N PHE A 41 -3.04 -12.49 13.16
CA PHE A 41 -3.17 -12.33 14.60
C PHE A 41 -1.86 -11.80 15.19
N ILE A 42 -1.97 -10.72 15.97
CA ILE A 42 -0.88 -10.08 16.72
C ILE A 42 -1.22 -10.17 18.21
N ALA A 43 -0.33 -10.74 19.02
CA ALA A 43 -0.44 -10.85 20.48
C ALA A 43 -0.14 -9.50 21.17
N ALA A 44 -0.83 -8.45 20.74
CA ALA A 44 -0.79 -7.10 21.29
C ALA A 44 -2.23 -6.54 21.38
N PRO A 45 -2.50 -5.61 22.32
CA PRO A 45 -3.80 -4.95 22.44
C PRO A 45 -4.21 -4.19 21.16
N PRO A 46 -5.52 -4.11 20.82
CA PRO A 46 -6.00 -3.37 19.66
C PRO A 46 -5.57 -1.90 19.63
N GLU A 47 -5.46 -1.29 20.81
CA GLU A 47 -5.02 0.10 20.98
C GLU A 47 -3.60 0.27 20.45
N ASP A 48 -2.70 -0.65 20.78
CA ASP A 48 -1.29 -0.62 20.37
C ASP A 48 -1.14 -0.81 18.87
N VAL A 49 -1.85 -1.79 18.31
CA VAL A 49 -1.90 -2.00 16.85
C VAL A 49 -2.46 -0.77 16.14
N PHE A 50 -3.55 -0.19 16.65
CA PHE A 50 -4.16 1.02 16.08
C PHE A 50 -3.23 2.24 16.18
N GLY A 51 -2.55 2.43 17.31
CA GLY A 51 -1.60 3.53 17.47
C GLY A 51 -0.39 3.40 16.54
N PHE A 52 0.11 2.18 16.34
CA PHE A 52 1.17 1.93 15.36
C PHE A 52 0.74 2.34 13.95
N LEU A 53 -0.48 1.97 13.54
CA LEU A 53 -1.03 2.32 12.23
C LEU A 53 -1.43 3.81 12.10
N SER A 54 -1.71 4.47 13.24
CA SER A 54 -2.07 5.89 13.28
C SER A 54 -0.86 6.80 13.10
N ASP A 55 0.31 6.40 13.62
CA ASP A 55 1.55 7.04 13.23
C ASP A 55 2.00 6.52 11.87
N VAL A 56 1.61 7.26 10.83
CA VAL A 56 1.97 6.89 9.47
C VAL A 56 3.47 6.74 9.28
N ARG A 57 4.36 7.33 10.10
CA ARG A 57 5.82 7.19 9.98
C ARG A 57 6.33 5.82 10.45
N LEU A 58 5.68 5.19 11.43
CA LEU A 58 6.10 3.88 11.95
C LEU A 58 5.98 2.77 10.89
N LEU A 59 5.11 2.97 9.89
CA LEU A 59 5.03 2.10 8.72
C LEU A 59 6.35 2.01 7.93
N ASP A 60 7.26 3.00 8.03
CA ASP A 60 8.61 2.92 7.42
C ASP A 60 9.41 1.71 7.92
N LEU A 61 9.11 1.25 9.14
CA LEU A 61 9.86 0.19 9.79
C LEU A 61 9.48 -1.20 9.29
N VAL A 62 8.31 -1.32 8.64
CA VAL A 62 7.73 -2.60 8.22
C VAL A 62 7.43 -2.67 6.74
N HIS A 63 7.30 -1.53 6.07
CA HIS A 63 6.96 -1.49 4.65
C HIS A 63 8.19 -1.73 3.79
N PRO A 64 8.27 -2.85 3.04
CA PRO A 64 9.51 -3.27 2.37
C PRO A 64 9.99 -2.30 1.30
N TYR A 65 9.06 -1.55 0.71
CA TYR A 65 9.34 -0.58 -0.34
C TYR A 65 9.39 0.87 0.13
N ARG A 66 8.95 1.18 1.37
CA ARG A 66 8.79 2.58 1.77
C ARG A 66 10.09 3.12 2.32
N ILE A 67 10.48 4.28 1.81
CA ILE A 67 11.64 5.03 2.30
C ILE A 67 11.22 5.90 3.47
N GLU A 68 10.15 6.68 3.28
CA GLU A 68 9.63 7.62 4.27
C GLU A 68 8.23 8.16 3.91
N ALA A 69 7.55 8.71 4.91
CA ALA A 69 6.39 9.59 4.76
C ALA A 69 6.79 11.07 4.94
N ARG A 70 6.51 11.91 3.94
CA ARG A 70 6.81 13.36 3.94
C ARG A 70 5.54 14.21 3.87
N ASP A 71 5.69 15.51 4.13
CA ASP A 71 4.65 16.53 3.93
C ASP A 71 3.31 16.19 4.60
N ILE A 72 3.36 15.68 5.84
CA ILE A 72 2.18 15.24 6.57
C ILE A 72 1.35 16.47 6.99
N GLN A 73 0.14 16.61 6.45
CA GLN A 73 -0.81 17.67 6.83
C GLN A 73 -2.05 17.04 7.45
N HIS A 74 -2.57 17.67 8.51
CA HIS A 74 -3.78 17.21 9.19
C HIS A 74 -4.93 18.10 8.77
N PHE A 75 -6.03 17.50 8.31
CA PHE A 75 -7.27 18.22 7.99
C PHE A 75 -8.22 18.24 9.18
N SER A 76 -8.17 17.19 9.99
CA SER A 76 -8.88 17.08 11.26
C SER A 76 -8.12 16.15 12.20
N ASP A 77 -8.68 15.90 13.38
CA ASP A 77 -8.12 14.94 14.33
C ASP A 77 -8.18 13.48 13.85
N LEU A 78 -8.97 13.21 12.81
CA LEU A 78 -9.23 11.88 12.26
C LEU A 78 -8.84 11.77 10.78
N GLU A 79 -8.31 12.83 10.18
CA GLU A 79 -7.97 12.85 8.75
C GLU A 79 -6.64 13.56 8.51
N LEU A 80 -5.78 12.90 7.73
CA LEU A 80 -4.51 13.47 7.29
C LEU A 80 -4.21 13.13 5.84
N ASN A 81 -3.34 13.92 5.23
CA ASN A 81 -2.63 13.55 4.02
C ASN A 81 -1.13 13.45 4.30
N TYR A 82 -0.44 12.71 3.45
CA TYR A 82 1.01 12.74 3.37
C TYR A 82 1.46 12.28 1.98
N THR A 83 2.73 12.50 1.68
CA THR A 83 3.37 11.94 0.48
C THR A 83 4.15 10.70 0.88
N SER A 84 3.76 9.54 0.33
CA SER A 84 4.54 8.30 0.46
C SER A 84 5.68 8.32 -0.54
N VAL A 85 6.90 8.05 -0.08
CA VAL A 85 8.08 7.89 -0.94
C VAL A 85 8.51 6.43 -0.90
N GLU A 86 8.44 5.76 -2.04
CA GLU A 86 8.67 4.33 -2.17
C GLU A 86 9.74 4.02 -3.22
N ARG A 87 10.63 3.08 -2.88
CA ARG A 87 11.60 2.50 -3.80
C ARG A 87 11.03 1.20 -4.37
N VAL A 88 10.84 1.18 -5.68
CA VAL A 88 10.41 -0.02 -6.40
C VAL A 88 11.60 -0.60 -7.15
N ASP A 89 12.01 -1.80 -6.74
CA ASP A 89 13.04 -2.58 -7.43
C ASP A 89 12.36 -3.48 -8.48
N TYR A 90 12.48 -3.11 -9.76
CA TYR A 90 11.99 -3.95 -10.86
C TYR A 90 12.84 -5.20 -11.05
N VAL A 91 14.15 -5.02 -10.90
CA VAL A 91 15.14 -6.10 -10.87
C VAL A 91 16.02 -5.84 -9.66
N LYS A 92 15.90 -6.70 -8.65
CA LYS A 92 16.58 -6.55 -7.36
C LYS A 92 18.07 -6.26 -7.55
N GLY A 93 18.51 -5.09 -7.11
CA GLY A 93 19.90 -4.65 -7.18
C GLY A 93 20.40 -4.17 -8.55
N VAL A 94 19.56 -4.16 -9.60
CA VAL A 94 19.96 -3.76 -10.97
C VAL A 94 19.20 -2.53 -11.42
N TYR A 95 17.87 -2.51 -11.27
CA TYR A 95 17.04 -1.40 -11.71
C TYR A 95 15.98 -1.09 -10.67
N SER A 96 16.11 0.10 -10.08
CA SER A 96 15.21 0.63 -9.07
C SER A 96 14.81 2.05 -9.40
N THR A 97 13.54 2.37 -9.19
CA THR A 97 13.04 3.75 -9.29
C THR A 97 12.46 4.18 -7.95
N ILE A 98 12.34 5.49 -7.77
CA ILE A 98 11.66 6.08 -6.62
C ILE A 98 10.36 6.71 -7.10
N TYR A 99 9.27 6.36 -6.43
CA TYR A 99 7.97 6.97 -6.61
C TYR A 99 7.60 7.80 -5.39
N ALA A 100 7.01 8.97 -5.65
CA ALA A 100 6.42 9.82 -4.64
C ALA A 100 4.96 10.06 -5.02
N PHE A 101 4.03 9.79 -4.12
CA PHE A 101 2.61 9.93 -4.40
C PHE A 101 1.80 10.31 -3.15
N PRO A 102 0.66 11.01 -3.33
CA PRO A 102 -0.19 11.42 -2.23
C PRO A 102 -0.96 10.23 -1.65
N VAL A 103 -1.11 10.24 -0.33
CA VAL A 103 -1.94 9.30 0.44
C VAL A 103 -2.85 10.12 1.34
N TRP A 104 -4.15 9.85 1.26
CA TRP A 104 -5.16 10.36 2.18
C TRP A 104 -5.54 9.26 3.16
N VAL A 105 -5.62 9.58 4.45
CA VAL A 105 -5.94 8.62 5.50
C VAL A 105 -7.06 9.16 6.38
N GLN A 106 -8.02 8.30 6.70
CA GLN A 106 -9.10 8.53 7.64
C GLN A 106 -9.08 7.46 8.74
N PHE A 107 -9.21 7.90 9.98
CA PHE A 107 -9.24 7.05 11.17
C PHE A 107 -10.66 7.03 11.74
N ALA A 108 -11.15 5.85 12.11
CA ALA A 108 -12.47 5.71 12.70
C ALA A 108 -12.47 4.60 13.75
N LYS A 109 -13.21 4.82 14.85
CA LYS A 109 -13.61 3.74 15.75
C LYS A 109 -14.84 3.05 15.18
N ILE A 110 -14.87 1.74 15.29
CA ILE A 110 -15.99 0.89 14.89
C ILE A 110 -16.44 0.05 16.08
N ASN A 111 -17.65 -0.50 16.03
CA ASN A 111 -18.31 -1.17 17.18
C ASN A 111 -17.37 -1.99 18.09
N SER A 112 -16.53 -2.85 17.52
CA SER A 112 -15.62 -3.74 18.26
C SER A 112 -14.13 -3.50 17.99
N GLY A 113 -13.74 -2.28 17.59
CA GLY A 113 -12.34 -1.96 17.34
C GLY A 113 -12.13 -0.68 16.55
N TYR A 114 -11.19 -0.70 15.61
CA TYR A 114 -10.80 0.47 14.84
C TYR A 114 -10.68 0.17 13.35
N GLN A 115 -10.79 1.22 12.54
CA GLN A 115 -10.58 1.15 11.10
C GLN A 115 -9.72 2.32 10.64
N ILE A 116 -8.68 2.02 9.87
CA ILE A 116 -7.89 3.02 9.14
C ILE A 116 -8.17 2.81 7.66
N ARG A 117 -8.69 3.84 6.99
CA ARG A 117 -8.94 3.84 5.55
C ARG A 117 -7.91 4.74 4.89
N SER A 118 -7.22 4.23 3.87
CA SER A 118 -6.30 5.01 3.06
C SER A 118 -6.70 4.96 1.60
N THR A 119 -6.54 6.08 0.91
CA THR A 119 -6.65 6.19 -0.55
C THR A 119 -5.36 6.76 -1.08
N TYR A 120 -4.79 6.11 -2.09
CA TYR A 120 -3.57 6.59 -2.72
C TYR A 120 -3.62 6.44 -4.23
N ASP A 121 -2.96 7.38 -4.89
CA ASP A 121 -2.92 7.53 -6.34
C ASP A 121 -1.46 7.54 -6.81
N VAL A 122 -1.03 6.45 -7.43
CA VAL A 122 0.32 6.25 -7.92
C VAL A 122 0.37 6.57 -9.42
N LEU A 123 1.38 7.35 -9.80
CA LEU A 123 1.66 7.73 -11.20
C LEU A 123 0.44 8.40 -11.88
N ASN A 124 -0.17 9.39 -11.21
CA ASN A 124 -1.24 10.23 -11.75
C ASN A 124 -2.41 9.43 -12.34
N GLY A 125 -2.90 8.47 -11.58
CA GLY A 125 -4.08 7.66 -11.86
C GLY A 125 -3.74 6.31 -12.46
N THR A 126 -2.48 6.01 -12.75
CA THR A 126 -2.10 4.70 -13.33
C THR A 126 -2.47 3.55 -12.39
N LEU A 127 -2.26 3.74 -11.09
CA LEU A 127 -2.73 2.81 -10.06
C LEU A 127 -3.45 3.62 -8.98
N VAL A 128 -4.72 3.32 -8.77
CA VAL A 128 -5.51 3.89 -7.68
C VAL A 128 -5.85 2.77 -6.72
N ALA A 129 -5.68 3.00 -5.43
CA ALA A 129 -5.92 2.00 -4.41
C ALA A 129 -6.71 2.58 -3.24
N ARG A 130 -7.59 1.76 -2.68
CA ARG A 130 -8.40 2.04 -1.50
C ARG A 130 -8.19 0.91 -0.51
N GLN A 131 -7.42 1.19 0.53
CA GLN A 131 -7.04 0.24 1.54
C GLN A 131 -7.80 0.50 2.84
N ALA A 132 -8.13 -0.57 3.55
CA ALA A 132 -8.78 -0.53 4.84
C ALA A 132 -8.12 -1.56 5.78
N PHE A 133 -7.45 -1.06 6.81
CA PHE A 133 -7.03 -1.85 7.95
C PHE A 133 -8.19 -1.90 8.95
N THR A 134 -8.60 -3.10 9.34
CA THR A 134 -9.61 -3.33 10.38
C THR A 134 -8.95 -4.02 11.55
N VAL A 135 -8.98 -3.36 12.71
CA VAL A 135 -8.32 -3.77 13.95
C VAL A 135 -9.41 -4.23 14.91
N THR A 136 -9.40 -5.50 15.31
CA THR A 136 -10.42 -6.05 16.23
C THR A 136 -9.79 -6.85 17.36
N ALA A 137 -10.35 -6.73 18.56
CA ALA A 137 -9.96 -7.58 19.67
C ALA A 137 -10.27 -9.04 19.36
N ALA A 138 -9.32 -9.93 19.64
CA ALA A 138 -9.49 -11.36 19.40
C ALA A 138 -8.72 -12.19 20.42
N GLN A 139 -9.09 -13.47 20.52
CA GLN A 139 -8.35 -14.47 21.27
C GLN A 139 -7.94 -15.60 20.32
N HIS A 140 -6.66 -15.96 20.33
CA HIS A 140 -6.13 -17.04 19.50
C HIS A 140 -5.18 -17.92 20.31
N ALA A 141 -5.41 -19.24 20.30
CA ALA A 141 -4.61 -20.22 21.05
C ALA A 141 -4.41 -19.85 22.54
N GLY A 142 -5.47 -19.33 23.18
CA GLY A 142 -5.44 -18.92 24.60
C GLY A 142 -4.75 -17.59 24.88
N ARG A 143 -4.22 -16.90 23.87
CA ARG A 143 -3.63 -15.56 24.00
C ARG A 143 -4.62 -14.50 23.55
N ASN A 144 -4.76 -13.45 24.37
CA ASN A 144 -5.49 -12.25 23.97
C ASN A 144 -4.62 -11.41 23.04
N GLY A 145 -5.24 -10.78 22.06
CA GLY A 145 -4.54 -9.91 21.12
C GLY A 145 -5.50 -9.28 20.13
N THR A 146 -4.99 -9.06 18.93
CA THR A 146 -5.66 -8.34 17.87
C THR A 146 -5.68 -9.17 16.61
N PHE A 147 -6.86 -9.27 16.00
CA PHE A 147 -6.99 -9.71 14.61
C PHE A 147 -6.97 -8.46 13.71
N LEU A 148 -5.93 -8.37 12.88
CA LEU A 148 -5.70 -7.29 11.94
C LEU A 148 -5.99 -7.80 10.53
N THR A 149 -7.01 -7.23 9.90
CA THR A 149 -7.37 -7.49 8.50
C THR A 149 -6.95 -6.30 7.64
N ASP A 150 -6.18 -6.55 6.61
CA ASP A 150 -5.84 -5.58 5.58
C ASP A 150 -6.56 -5.94 4.28
N LYS A 151 -7.41 -5.03 3.81
CA LYS A 151 -8.15 -5.20 2.56
C LYS A 151 -7.88 -4.01 1.66
N ASN A 152 -7.42 -4.28 0.44
CA ASN A 152 -7.07 -3.26 -0.52
C ASN A 152 -7.76 -3.52 -1.87
N LEU A 153 -8.61 -2.56 -2.29
CA LEU A 153 -9.21 -2.53 -3.62
C LEU A 153 -8.30 -1.70 -4.53
N MET A 154 -7.71 -2.34 -5.52
CA MET A 154 -6.80 -1.70 -6.46
C MET A 154 -7.41 -1.64 -7.86
N GLU A 155 -7.08 -0.58 -8.58
CA GLU A 155 -7.50 -0.34 -9.96
C GLU A 155 -6.33 0.12 -10.81
N CYS A 156 -6.02 -0.62 -11.88
CA CYS A 156 -4.94 -0.28 -12.81
C CYS A 156 -5.22 -0.81 -14.23
N PRO A 157 -4.46 -0.39 -15.25
CA PRO A 157 -4.49 -1.01 -16.57
C PRO A 157 -4.27 -2.53 -16.50
N TRP A 158 -5.01 -3.27 -17.31
CA TRP A 158 -4.96 -4.73 -17.38
C TRP A 158 -3.54 -5.28 -17.58
N ILE A 159 -2.73 -4.60 -18.39
CA ILE A 159 -1.35 -5.02 -18.64
C ILE A 159 -0.48 -5.11 -17.37
N TYR A 160 -0.81 -4.34 -16.33
CA TYR A 160 -0.10 -4.34 -15.06
C TYR A 160 -0.75 -5.22 -13.99
N SER A 161 -1.99 -5.67 -14.19
CA SER A 161 -2.82 -6.18 -13.10
C SER A 161 -2.25 -7.41 -12.41
N TYR A 162 -1.68 -8.35 -13.17
CA TYR A 162 -1.10 -9.57 -12.60
C TYR A 162 0.14 -9.28 -11.75
N ALA A 163 1.07 -8.47 -12.27
CA ALA A 163 2.28 -8.11 -11.55
C ALA A 163 1.96 -7.25 -10.31
N THR A 164 1.06 -6.28 -10.45
CA THR A 164 0.59 -5.44 -9.33
C THR A 164 -0.09 -6.28 -8.27
N TYR A 165 -0.99 -7.21 -8.64
CA TYR A 165 -1.66 -8.10 -7.67
C TYR A 165 -0.65 -8.94 -6.89
N TRP A 166 0.30 -9.58 -7.57
CA TRP A 166 1.30 -10.42 -6.93
C TRP A 166 2.18 -9.61 -5.98
N LYS A 167 2.69 -8.46 -6.44
CA LYS A 167 3.57 -7.59 -5.64
C LYS A 167 2.85 -6.96 -4.47
N ALA A 168 1.61 -6.52 -4.65
CA ALA A 168 0.79 -6.00 -3.56
C ALA A 168 0.56 -7.09 -2.50
N ARG A 169 0.21 -8.31 -2.90
CA ARG A 169 0.01 -9.41 -1.96
C ARG A 169 1.27 -9.72 -1.13
N GLU A 170 2.43 -9.76 -1.79
CA GLU A 170 3.72 -9.92 -1.13
C GLU A 170 3.99 -8.77 -0.14
N ALA A 171 3.82 -7.52 -0.58
CA ALA A 171 4.02 -6.34 0.26
C ALA A 171 3.14 -6.34 1.52
N HIS A 172 1.83 -6.57 1.33
CA HIS A 172 0.84 -6.57 2.41
C HIS A 172 1.18 -7.64 3.46
N ARG A 173 1.57 -8.84 3.00
CA ARG A 173 1.98 -9.91 3.90
C ARG A 173 3.23 -9.54 4.69
N GLU A 174 4.26 -8.99 4.04
CA GLU A 174 5.50 -8.57 4.69
C GLU A 174 5.26 -7.45 5.72
N ILE A 175 4.39 -6.48 5.40
CA ILE A 175 3.99 -5.42 6.34
C ILE A 175 3.35 -6.01 7.59
N LEU A 176 2.38 -6.91 7.43
CA LEU A 176 1.66 -7.54 8.54
C LEU A 176 2.60 -8.41 9.40
N GLU A 177 3.48 -9.19 8.78
CA GLU A 177 4.48 -10.01 9.47
C GLU A 177 5.50 -9.12 10.22
N GLY A 178 5.97 -8.03 9.60
CA GLY A 178 6.86 -7.06 10.23
C GLY A 178 6.21 -6.36 11.43
N MET A 179 4.95 -5.95 11.30
CA MET A 179 4.18 -5.38 12.40
C MET A 179 4.06 -6.35 13.57
N LYS A 180 3.73 -7.62 13.28
CA LYS A 180 3.65 -8.66 14.31
C LYS A 180 4.97 -8.81 15.05
N GLN A 181 6.08 -8.95 14.32
CA GLN A 181 7.40 -9.10 14.93
C GLN A 181 7.75 -7.90 15.82
N LEU A 182 7.52 -6.68 15.35
CA LEU A 182 7.79 -5.48 16.13
C LEU A 182 6.92 -5.43 17.39
N LEU A 183 5.59 -5.55 17.26
CA LEU A 183 4.65 -5.36 18.36
C LEU A 183 4.67 -6.50 19.40
N GLU A 184 5.05 -7.72 19.01
CA GLU A 184 5.15 -8.85 19.95
C GLU A 184 6.52 -8.96 20.63
N THR A 185 7.59 -8.46 20.01
CA THR A 185 8.97 -8.67 20.49
C THR A 185 9.58 -7.43 21.15
N LYS A 186 9.17 -6.23 20.74
CA LYS A 186 9.74 -4.98 21.23
C LYS A 186 8.60 -4.05 21.63
N GLN A 187 8.67 -3.45 22.82
CA GLN A 187 7.83 -2.27 23.02
C GLN A 187 8.32 -1.22 22.01
N VAL A 188 7.43 -0.55 21.29
CA VAL A 188 7.80 0.47 20.28
C VAL A 188 8.74 1.53 20.88
N ASN A 189 8.62 1.77 22.18
CA ASN A 189 9.45 2.68 22.98
C ASN A 189 10.91 2.20 23.20
N GLU A 190 11.20 0.92 22.95
CA GLU A 190 12.54 0.32 23.04
C GLU A 190 13.27 0.28 21.69
N LEU A 191 12.58 0.64 20.60
CA LEU A 191 13.23 0.87 19.33
C LEU A 191 14.04 2.16 19.48
N ASN A 192 15.37 2.08 19.38
CA ASN A 192 16.27 3.24 19.23
C ASN A 192 16.00 3.93 17.90
N LEU A 193 14.82 4.54 17.76
CA LEU A 193 14.38 5.16 16.54
C LEU A 193 15.15 6.46 16.32
N PRO A 194 15.55 6.76 15.08
CA PRO A 194 16.10 8.06 14.74
C PRO A 194 15.19 9.21 15.24
N SER A 195 15.78 10.34 15.63
CA SER A 195 15.06 11.48 16.23
C SER A 195 13.82 11.95 15.45
N ARG A 196 13.81 11.76 14.11
CA ARG A 196 12.66 12.04 13.23
C ARG A 196 11.38 11.26 13.56
N TYR A 197 11.50 10.14 14.28
CA TYR A 197 10.38 9.32 14.76
C TYR A 197 10.01 9.63 16.22
N LEU A 198 10.88 10.28 17.00
CA LEU A 198 10.67 10.56 18.42
C LEU A 198 9.92 11.89 18.66
N THR A 199 10.14 12.92 17.83
CA THR A 199 9.65 14.29 18.12
C THR A 199 8.20 14.57 17.68
N GLY A 200 7.31 13.58 17.67
CA GLY A 200 5.91 13.80 17.28
C GLY A 200 4.99 12.59 17.22
N SER A 201 5.52 11.39 17.44
CA SER A 201 4.81 10.11 17.39
C SER A 201 3.85 9.92 18.57
N ASP A 202 4.34 10.10 19.81
CA ASP A 202 3.57 9.76 21.01
C ASP A 202 2.40 10.71 21.25
N GLY A 203 2.61 12.03 21.13
CA GLY A 203 1.56 13.02 21.38
C GLY A 203 0.45 12.99 20.33
N ARG A 204 0.77 12.73 19.05
CA ARG A 204 -0.22 12.74 17.96
C ARG A 204 -0.97 11.42 17.84
N SER A 205 -0.31 10.29 18.03
CA SER A 205 -0.98 8.98 18.10
C SER A 205 -1.95 8.92 19.27
N GLN A 206 -1.58 9.49 20.42
CA GLN A 206 -2.49 9.64 21.55
C GLN A 206 -3.65 10.59 21.23
N HIS A 207 -3.41 11.70 20.52
CA HIS A 207 -4.48 12.62 20.11
C HIS A 207 -5.49 11.97 19.15
N ILE A 208 -5.03 11.27 18.12
CA ILE A 208 -5.89 10.53 17.17
C ILE A 208 -6.69 9.46 17.91
N ARG A 209 -6.06 8.73 18.84
CA ARG A 209 -6.74 7.76 19.71
C ARG A 209 -7.81 8.42 20.57
N CYS A 210 -7.53 9.58 21.17
CA CYS A 210 -8.50 10.30 21.98
C CYS A 210 -9.68 10.79 21.13
N ALA A 211 -9.42 11.39 19.98
CA ALA A 211 -10.44 11.89 19.06
C ALA A 211 -11.31 10.77 18.49
N ALA A 212 -10.73 9.61 18.17
CA ALA A 212 -11.50 8.47 17.66
C ALA A 212 -12.40 7.82 18.72
N ASN A 213 -12.16 8.08 20.00
CA ASN A 213 -12.91 7.51 21.12
C ASN A 213 -14.06 8.39 21.63
N GLN A 214 -14.16 9.64 21.16
CA GLN A 214 -15.26 10.56 21.44
C GLN A 214 -16.45 10.27 20.52
#